data_AF-A0A536G702-F1
#
_entry.id   AF-A0A536G702-F1
#
_cell.length_a   1.000
_cell.length_b   1.000
_cell.length_c   1.000
_cell.angle_alpha   90.00
_cell.angle_beta   90.00
_cell.angle_gamma   90.00
#
_symmetry.space_group_name_H-M   'P 1'
#
loop_
_entity.id
_entity.type
_entity.pdbx_description
1 polymer ?
#
loop_
_entity_poly.entity_id
_entity_poly.type
_entity_poly.pdbx_seq_one_letter_code
_entity_poly.pdbx_strand_id
1 'polypeptide(L)'
;MARTRRSSGNLPAEITSFVGRRQQLGDIRKKLTAARLVSLVGPGGAGKSRLALRIAADLARGFADGAWWVELAEVRDAALVANSVVAALDLRDQAGTEPAQILASYLREKRLLLVVDNCEHLLGEAAQLVAEVLRA
;
A
#
# COMPACT_ATOMS: atom_id res chain seq x y z
N MET A 1 4.15 -20.48 24.60
CA MET A 1 4.43 -20.84 23.20
C MET A 1 4.59 -19.54 22.41
N ALA A 2 5.82 -19.19 22.03
CA ALA A 2 6.15 -17.88 21.48
C ALA A 2 5.47 -17.70 20.10
N ARG A 3 4.58 -16.71 19.98
CA ARG A 3 4.07 -16.25 18.68
C ARG A 3 5.27 -15.66 17.94
N THR A 4 5.85 -16.44 17.03
CA THR A 4 6.82 -15.94 16.04
C THR A 4 6.21 -14.69 15.44
N ARG A 5 6.87 -13.53 15.59
CA ARG A 5 6.43 -12.29 14.91
C ARG A 5 6.46 -12.60 13.42
N ARG A 6 5.31 -12.95 12.82
CA ARG A 6 5.14 -12.88 11.36
C ARG A 6 5.56 -11.46 11.00
N SER A 7 6.44 -11.27 10.03
CA SER A 7 6.76 -9.92 9.58
C SER A 7 5.44 -9.24 9.23
N SER A 8 5.10 -8.19 9.95
CA SER A 8 3.93 -7.38 9.66
C SER A 8 4.24 -6.60 8.39
N GLY A 9 3.84 -7.13 7.23
CA GLY A 9 4.10 -6.53 5.92
C GLY A 9 4.73 -7.46 4.89
N ASN A 10 4.72 -7.02 3.64
CA ASN A 10 5.23 -7.73 2.45
C ASN A 10 6.14 -6.85 1.57
N LEU A 11 6.77 -5.81 2.14
CA LEU A 11 7.59 -4.88 1.35
C LEU A 11 8.70 -5.62 0.58
N PRO A 12 8.84 -5.39 -0.74
CA PRO A 12 9.94 -5.92 -1.53
C PRO A 12 11.31 -5.54 -0.97
N ALA A 13 12.30 -6.42 -1.11
CA ALA A 13 13.67 -6.12 -0.72
C ALA A 13 14.31 -5.10 -1.69
N GLU A 14 14.95 -4.07 -1.14
CA GLU A 14 15.78 -3.15 -1.94
C GLU A 14 17.09 -3.86 -2.33
N ILE A 15 17.21 -4.25 -3.60
CA ILE A 15 18.39 -4.95 -4.14
C ILE A 15 19.56 -4.02 -4.52
N THR A 16 19.35 -2.70 -4.45
CA THR A 16 20.36 -1.67 -4.76
C THR A 16 20.27 -0.54 -3.74
N SER A 17 21.38 0.17 -3.52
CA SER A 17 21.37 1.36 -2.65
C SER A 17 20.42 2.45 -3.16
N PHE A 18 19.68 3.07 -2.25
CA PHE A 18 18.87 4.26 -2.52
C PHE A 18 19.70 5.54 -2.34
N VAL A 19 19.90 6.32 -3.41
CA VAL A 19 20.76 7.51 -3.41
C VAL A 19 19.94 8.78 -3.61
N GLY A 20 20.19 9.78 -2.77
CA GLY A 20 19.57 11.10 -2.87
C GLY A 20 18.13 11.14 -2.32
N ARG A 21 17.34 12.10 -2.80
CA ARG A 21 15.89 12.27 -2.49
C ARG A 21 15.52 12.50 -1.01
N ARG A 22 16.47 12.95 -0.18
CA ARG A 22 16.24 13.25 1.26
C ARG A 22 15.10 14.23 1.49
N GLN A 23 15.01 15.28 0.66
CA GLN A 23 13.93 16.26 0.75
C GLN A 23 12.57 15.62 0.47
N GLN A 24 12.44 14.87 -0.63
CA GLN A 24 11.19 14.19 -0.97
C GLN A 24 10.75 13.20 0.12
N LEU A 25 11.68 12.42 0.68
CA LEU A 25 11.39 11.52 1.80
C LEU A 25 10.87 12.29 3.03
N GLY A 26 11.49 13.43 3.36
CA GLY A 26 11.05 14.31 4.43
C GLY A 26 9.65 14.87 4.20
N ASP A 27 9.37 15.32 2.97
CA ASP A 27 8.07 15.86 2.58
C ASP A 27 6.96 14.81 2.66
N ILE A 28 7.23 13.58 2.18
CA ILE A 28 6.27 12.48 2.26
C ILE A 28 6.02 12.11 3.72
N ARG A 29 7.07 11.99 4.54
CA ARG A 29 6.94 11.73 5.97
C ARG A 29 6.06 12.77 6.65
N LYS A 30 6.31 14.06 6.39
CA LYS A 30 5.50 15.16 6.94
C LYS A 30 4.04 15.06 6.48
N LYS A 31 3.78 14.81 5.19
CA LYS A 31 2.42 14.66 4.66
C LYS A 31 1.68 13.48 5.30
N LEU A 32 2.34 12.34 5.50
CA LEU A 32 1.75 11.17 6.15
C LEU A 32 1.43 11.39 7.64
N THR A 33 2.04 12.38 8.30
CA THR A 33 1.63 12.77 9.67
C THR A 33 0.35 13.63 9.70
N ALA A 34 0.00 14.27 8.59
CA ALA A 34 -1.13 15.21 8.51
C ALA A 34 -2.32 14.67 7.70
N ALA A 35 -2.10 13.63 6.88
CA ALA A 35 -3.11 13.05 6.00
C ALA A 35 -3.06 11.52 6.00
N ARG A 36 -4.23 10.90 5.80
CA ARG A 36 -4.37 9.44 5.67
C ARG A 36 -4.09 8.92 4.25
N LEU A 37 -3.93 9.82 3.28
CA LEU A 37 -3.63 9.50 1.88
C LEU A 37 -2.58 10.48 1.34
N VAL A 38 -1.56 9.93 0.68
CA VAL A 38 -0.55 10.70 -0.06
C VAL A 38 -0.34 10.04 -1.41
N SER A 39 -0.57 10.77 -2.49
CA SER A 39 -0.31 10.30 -3.86
C SER A 39 1.05 10.80 -4.34
N LEU A 40 1.84 9.89 -4.91
CA LEU A 40 3.10 10.24 -5.59
C LEU A 40 2.83 10.37 -7.08
N VAL A 41 2.85 11.60 -7.60
CA VAL A 41 2.58 11.90 -9.01
C VAL A 41 3.84 12.47 -9.65
N GLY A 42 4.10 12.09 -10.89
CA GLY A 42 5.26 12.54 -11.64
C GLY A 42 5.52 11.70 -12.89
N PRO A 43 6.43 12.14 -13.76
CA PRO A 43 6.67 11.47 -15.04
C PRO A 43 7.16 10.02 -14.86
N GLY A 44 7.00 9.22 -15.92
CA GLY A 44 7.59 7.89 -16.00
C GLY A 44 9.10 7.93 -15.76
N GLY A 45 9.64 6.93 -15.07
CA GLY A 45 11.08 6.88 -14.76
C GLY A 45 11.57 7.84 -13.66
N ALA A 46 10.72 8.67 -13.05
CA ALA A 46 11.12 9.59 -11.98
C ALA A 46 11.56 8.90 -10.67
N GLY A 47 11.35 7.58 -10.57
CA GLY A 47 11.68 6.77 -9.39
C GLY A 47 10.62 6.79 -8.28
N LYS A 48 9.34 7.02 -8.63
CA LYS A 48 8.22 7.08 -7.68
C LYS A 48 8.07 5.77 -6.88
N SER A 49 8.09 4.63 -7.55
CA SER A 49 8.02 3.30 -6.93
C SER A 49 9.15 3.07 -5.94
N ARG A 50 10.40 3.40 -6.32
CA ARG A 50 11.56 3.32 -5.40
C ARG A 50 11.42 4.26 -4.22
N LEU A 51 10.90 5.47 -4.42
CA LEU A 51 10.66 6.43 -3.36
C LEU A 51 9.55 5.95 -2.39
N ALA A 52 8.47 5.37 -2.92
CA ALA A 52 7.36 4.79 -2.16
C ALA A 52 7.82 3.59 -1.33
N LEU A 53 8.59 2.68 -1.92
CA LEU A 53 9.16 1.54 -1.22
C LEU A 53 10.10 1.98 -0.10
N ARG A 54 10.98 2.96 -0.40
CA ARG A 54 11.94 3.49 0.57
C ARG A 54 11.25 4.12 1.77
N ILE A 55 10.25 4.98 1.54
CA ILE A 55 9.54 5.62 2.65
C ILE A 55 8.70 4.61 3.43
N ALA A 56 8.13 3.60 2.77
CA ALA A 56 7.39 2.54 3.45
C ALA A 56 8.31 1.71 4.36
N ALA A 57 9.51 1.36 3.88
CA ALA A 57 10.52 0.66 4.69
C ALA A 57 10.98 1.50 5.89
N ASP A 58 11.26 2.79 5.68
CA ASP A 58 11.65 3.71 6.75
C ASP A 58 10.55 3.89 7.81
N LEU A 59 9.28 3.85 7.42
CA LEU A 59 8.13 4.07 8.31
C LEU A 59 7.51 2.79 8.88
N ALA A 60 7.87 1.60 8.37
CA ALA A 60 7.22 0.33 8.70
C ALA A 60 7.10 0.09 10.21
N ARG A 61 8.12 0.46 11.00
CA ARG A 61 8.13 0.28 12.46
C ARG A 61 7.14 1.18 13.21
N GLY A 62 6.65 2.26 12.60
CA GLY A 62 5.66 3.18 13.18
C GLY A 62 4.21 2.70 13.04
N PHE A 63 3.98 1.69 12.21
CA PHE A 63 2.66 1.10 11.96
C PHE A 63 2.56 -0.25 12.68
N ALA A 64 1.64 -0.37 13.63
CA ALA A 64 1.52 -1.55 14.50
C ALA A 64 1.20 -2.83 13.72
N ASP A 65 0.50 -2.69 12.59
CA ASP A 65 0.11 -3.77 11.69
C ASP A 65 0.99 -3.80 10.41
N GLY A 66 2.09 -3.04 10.39
CA GLY A 66 3.13 -3.12 9.36
C GLY A 66 2.92 -2.28 8.11
N ALA A 67 3.76 -2.51 7.10
CA ALA A 67 3.71 -1.82 5.81
C ALA A 67 3.54 -2.82 4.66
N TRP A 68 2.62 -2.53 3.76
CA TRP A 68 2.13 -3.45 2.75
C TRP A 68 2.22 -2.83 1.35
N TRP A 69 2.69 -3.61 0.39
CA TRP A 69 2.88 -3.28 -1.01
C TRP A 69 1.85 -4.02 -1.86
N VAL A 70 1.14 -3.28 -2.70
CA VAL A 70 0.22 -3.79 -3.71
C VAL A 70 0.73 -3.31 -5.07
N GLU A 71 1.15 -4.25 -5.90
CA GLU A 71 1.62 -4.01 -7.26
C GLU A 71 0.46 -4.24 -8.23
N LEU A 72 0.01 -3.19 -8.94
CA LEU A 72 -1.09 -3.32 -9.91
C LEU A 72 -0.62 -3.47 -11.37
N ALA A 73 0.69 -3.52 -11.61
CA ALA A 73 1.27 -3.51 -12.96
C ALA A 73 0.70 -4.59 -13.90
N GLU A 74 0.48 -5.81 -13.38
CA GLU A 74 0.01 -6.96 -14.13
C GLU A 74 -1.53 -7.13 -14.09
N VAL A 75 -2.22 -6.27 -13.33
CA VAL A 75 -3.69 -6.31 -13.22
C VAL A 75 -4.26 -5.66 -14.47
N ARG A 76 -4.98 -6.45 -15.29
CA ARG A 76 -5.57 -5.97 -16.55
C ARG A 76 -7.07 -5.71 -16.45
N ASP A 77 -7.73 -6.46 -15.58
CA ASP A 77 -9.15 -6.29 -15.30
C ASP A 77 -9.30 -5.42 -14.06
N ALA A 78 -9.97 -4.29 -14.23
CA ALA A 78 -10.16 -3.32 -13.16
C ALA A 78 -11.04 -3.86 -12.02
N ALA A 79 -11.89 -4.86 -12.29
CA ALA A 79 -12.65 -5.57 -11.26
C ALA A 79 -11.74 -6.33 -10.27
N LEU A 80 -10.50 -6.66 -10.66
CA LEU A 80 -9.55 -7.41 -9.84
C LEU A 80 -8.67 -6.52 -8.93
N VAL A 81 -8.87 -5.20 -8.94
CA VAL A 81 -8.09 -4.28 -8.08
C VAL A 81 -8.28 -4.64 -6.60
N ALA A 82 -9.53 -4.83 -6.15
CA ALA A 82 -9.81 -5.18 -4.76
C ALA A 82 -9.26 -6.57 -4.40
N ASN A 83 -9.39 -7.56 -5.29
CA ASN A 83 -8.80 -8.89 -5.10
C ASN A 83 -7.27 -8.83 -4.95
N SER A 84 -6.61 -7.94 -5.70
CA SER A 84 -5.16 -7.76 -5.63
C SER A 84 -4.71 -7.23 -4.28
N VAL A 85 -5.48 -6.32 -3.67
CA VAL A 85 -5.22 -5.83 -2.30
C VAL A 85 -5.50 -6.92 -1.26
N VAL A 86 -6.59 -7.69 -1.40
CA VAL A 86 -6.89 -8.84 -0.53
C VAL A 86 -5.74 -9.84 -0.53
N ALA A 87 -5.27 -10.22 -1.72
CA ALA A 87 -4.15 -11.15 -1.88
C ALA A 87 -2.84 -10.59 -1.28
N ALA A 88 -2.53 -9.31 -1.52
CA ALA A 88 -1.34 -8.67 -0.98
C ALA A 88 -1.33 -8.64 0.56
N LEU A 89 -2.51 -8.52 1.19
CA LEU A 89 -2.68 -8.56 2.64
C LEU A 89 -2.75 -9.98 3.24
N ASP A 90 -2.52 -11.03 2.42
CA ASP A 90 -2.65 -12.45 2.80
C ASP A 90 -4.04 -12.76 3.41
N LEU A 91 -5.07 -12.07 2.90
CA LEU A 91 -6.46 -12.30 3.29
C LEU A 91 -7.05 -13.40 2.42
N ARG A 92 -7.89 -14.22 3.04
CA ARG A 92 -8.63 -15.25 2.32
C ARG A 92 -9.85 -14.63 1.67
N ASP A 93 -10.06 -14.97 0.41
CA ASP A 93 -11.33 -14.73 -0.25
C ASP A 93 -12.45 -15.48 0.48
N GLN A 94 -13.57 -14.80 0.71
CA GLN A 94 -14.73 -15.36 1.40
C GLN A 94 -15.87 -15.43 0.41
N ALA A 95 -16.21 -16.66 0.01
CA ALA A 95 -17.27 -16.89 -0.98
C ALA A 95 -18.55 -16.12 -0.62
N GLY A 96 -19.04 -15.31 -1.55
CA GLY A 96 -20.24 -14.49 -1.38
C GLY A 96 -20.04 -13.17 -0.64
N THR A 97 -18.80 -12.80 -0.29
CA THR A 97 -18.48 -11.46 0.24
C THR A 97 -17.66 -10.68 -0.77
N GLU A 98 -18.06 -9.44 -1.03
CA GLU A 98 -17.32 -8.58 -1.95
C GLU A 98 -15.91 -8.26 -1.41
N PRO A 99 -14.84 -8.34 -2.22
CA PRO A 99 -13.47 -8.08 -1.78
C PRO A 99 -13.29 -6.72 -1.09
N ALA A 100 -13.97 -5.67 -1.56
CA ALA A 100 -13.96 -4.36 -0.93
C ALA A 100 -14.54 -4.37 0.50
N GLN A 101 -15.56 -5.20 0.77
CA GLN A 101 -16.15 -5.35 2.10
C GLN A 101 -15.22 -6.10 3.05
N ILE A 102 -14.51 -7.13 2.55
CA ILE A 102 -13.47 -7.84 3.30
C ILE A 102 -12.38 -6.84 3.72
N LEU A 103 -11.92 -6.00 2.79
CA LEU A 103 -10.90 -4.98 3.04
C LEU A 103 -11.36 -3.94 4.05
N ALA A 104 -12.56 -3.36 3.86
CA ALA A 104 -13.11 -2.37 4.77
C ALA A 104 -13.21 -2.91 6.21
N SER A 105 -13.72 -4.14 6.37
CA SER A 105 -13.86 -4.79 7.67
C SER A 105 -12.51 -5.09 8.31
N TYR A 106 -11.56 -5.60 7.53
CA TYR A 106 -10.22 -5.91 8.02
C TYR A 106 -9.44 -4.63 8.42
N LEU A 107 -9.49 -3.59 7.59
CA LEU A 107 -8.67 -2.38 7.75
C LEU A 107 -9.19 -1.42 8.81
N ARG A 108 -10.48 -1.47 9.17
CA ARG A 108 -11.10 -0.61 10.20
C ARG A 108 -10.35 -0.63 11.53
N GLU A 109 -9.85 -1.78 11.95
CA GLU A 109 -9.16 -1.95 13.24
C GLU A 109 -7.63 -1.94 13.12
N LYS A 110 -7.10 -1.61 11.93
CA LYS A 110 -5.67 -1.72 11.63
C LYS A 110 -4.99 -0.37 11.60
N ARG A 111 -3.77 -0.34 12.13
CA ARG A 111 -2.77 0.70 11.91
C ARG A 111 -1.66 0.16 11.02
N LEU A 112 -1.94 0.08 9.72
CA LEU A 112 -0.96 -0.28 8.70
C LEU A 112 -0.69 0.87 7.72
N LEU A 113 0.44 0.78 7.02
CA LEU A 113 0.74 1.60 5.85
C LEU A 113 0.49 0.76 4.60
N LEU A 114 -0.43 1.20 3.74
CA LEU A 114 -0.71 0.54 2.46
C LEU A 114 -0.13 1.39 1.33
N VAL A 115 0.70 0.77 0.48
CA VAL A 115 1.19 1.35 -0.76
C VAL A 115 0.53 0.63 -1.91
N VAL A 116 -0.19 1.38 -2.74
CA VAL A 116 -0.79 0.88 -3.99
C VAL A 116 -0.01 1.53 -5.12
N ASP A 117 0.78 0.74 -5.83
CA ASP A 117 1.65 1.21 -6.92
C ASP A 117 1.12 0.80 -8.30
N ASN A 118 1.56 1.53 -9.32
CA ASN A 118 1.17 1.34 -10.72
C ASN A 118 -0.34 1.46 -10.97
N CYS A 119 -0.98 2.48 -10.37
CA CYS A 119 -2.40 2.74 -10.54
C CYS A 119 -2.77 3.37 -11.90
N GLU A 120 -1.80 3.80 -12.73
CA GLU A 120 -2.04 4.67 -13.88
C GLU A 120 -3.06 4.14 -14.91
N HIS A 121 -3.09 2.83 -15.15
CA HIS A 121 -4.05 2.20 -16.07
C HIS A 121 -5.36 1.78 -15.38
N LEU A 122 -5.45 1.89 -14.06
CA LEU A 122 -6.60 1.48 -13.22
C LEU A 122 -7.03 2.61 -12.28
N LEU A 123 -6.82 3.87 -12.68
CA LEU A 123 -6.96 5.02 -11.79
C LEU A 123 -8.37 5.11 -11.18
N GLY A 124 -9.41 4.80 -11.95
CA GLY A 124 -10.80 4.87 -11.49
C GLY A 124 -11.05 3.91 -10.33
N GLU A 125 -10.79 2.63 -10.55
CA GLU A 125 -11.07 1.54 -9.62
C GLU A 125 -10.13 1.59 -8.41
N ALA A 126 -8.85 1.93 -8.61
CA ALA A 126 -7.92 2.15 -7.50
C ALA A 126 -8.36 3.34 -6.62
N ALA A 127 -8.78 4.46 -7.22
CA ALA A 127 -9.26 5.60 -6.47
C ALA A 127 -10.56 5.30 -5.72
N GLN A 128 -11.50 4.57 -6.33
CA GLN A 128 -12.73 4.15 -5.68
C GLN A 128 -12.44 3.28 -4.46
N LEU A 129 -11.61 2.25 -4.62
CA LEU A 129 -11.26 1.35 -3.52
C LEU A 129 -10.57 2.10 -2.37
N VAL A 130 -9.60 2.97 -2.68
CA VAL A 130 -8.93 3.79 -1.66
C VAL A 130 -9.93 4.70 -0.93
N ALA A 131 -10.88 5.30 -1.65
CA ALA A 131 -11.91 6.13 -1.04
C ALA A 131 -12.84 5.33 -0.11
N GLU A 132 -13.23 4.11 -0.49
CA GLU A 132 -14.04 3.21 0.34
C GLU A 132 -13.29 2.79 1.62
N VAL A 133 -12.04 2.36 1.49
CA VAL A 133 -11.18 1.98 2.63
C VAL A 133 -10.95 3.13 3.60
N LEU A 134 -10.81 4.37 3.11
CA LEU A 134 -10.61 5.53 3.98
C LEU A 134 -11.87 5.92 4.77
N ARG A 135 -13.06 5.56 4.28
CA ARG A 135 -14.36 5.84 4.93
C ARG A 135 -14.80 4.76 5.92
N ALA A 136 -14.28 3.54 5.77
CA ALA A 136 -14.61 2.39 6.60
C ALA A 136 -14.22 2.58 8.08
#